data_AF-A0A8J3EN15-F1
#
_entry.id   AF-A0A8J3EN15-F1
#
_cell.length_a   1.000
_cell.length_b   1.000
_cell.length_c   1.000
_cell.angle_alpha   90.00
_cell.angle_beta   90.00
_cell.angle_gamma   90.00
#
_symmetry.space_group_name_H-M   'P 1'
#
loop_
_entity.id
_entity.type
_entity.pdbx_description
1 polymer ?
#
loop_
_entity_poly.entity_id
_entity_poly.type
_entity_poly.pdbx_seq_one_letter_code
_entity_poly.pdbx_strand_id
1 'polypeptide(L)'
;MGMLKSLREYQEFKEARETSLDELTAQVKVYKEELKNLESDRLDALADADDKALEKADKAIAAMKRKIEIAEYQQKHKQSYDPQQSAALAEKIRKEATKELEAKRKKDEAIRQAILDAKQAYLTKVAEHAALATESRVLVSEVNEALKPLELSVEREAESYAEQGRLIDRRIYELSPSAGFISDAEEARLEELWTKKGEAVRTAAKLREQVKPILNGIRELKEHSLSGAGNPYLIHSDDQHNAMKGEVKAPEQASGGSAFGADMRKRGK
;
A
#
# COMPACT_ATOMS: atom_id res chain seq x y z
N MET A 1 20.32 2.62 13.44
CA MET A 1 21.25 3.63 12.89
C MET A 1 22.51 3.54 13.72
N GLY A 2 23.67 3.24 13.12
CA GLY A 2 24.92 3.16 13.85
C GLY A 2 25.40 4.56 14.25
N MET A 3 25.90 4.71 15.47
CA MET A 3 26.61 5.91 15.89
C MET A 3 27.84 6.12 14.99
N LEU A 4 28.13 7.37 14.59
CA LEU A 4 29.32 7.68 13.78
C LEU A 4 30.57 7.14 14.45
N LYS A 5 31.48 6.56 13.67
CA LYS A 5 32.72 5.97 14.18
C LYS A 5 33.52 6.99 15.00
N SER A 6 33.62 8.23 14.53
CA SER A 6 34.34 9.30 15.25
C SER A 6 33.63 9.76 16.53
N LEU A 7 32.30 9.64 16.62
CA LEU A 7 31.56 9.92 17.86
C LEU A 7 31.85 8.87 18.92
N ARG A 8 31.93 7.60 18.52
CA ARG A 8 32.32 6.50 19.41
C ARG A 8 33.77 6.69 19.89
N GLU A 9 34.70 6.99 18.99
CA GLU A 9 36.10 7.26 19.35
C GLU A 9 36.23 8.42 20.36
N TYR A 10 35.41 9.48 20.22
CA TYR A 10 35.38 10.59 21.18
C TYR A 10 34.80 10.18 22.54
N GLN A 11 33.77 9.33 22.56
CA GLN A 11 33.21 8.81 23.82
C GLN A 11 34.21 7.94 24.56
N GLU A 12 34.88 7.02 23.88
CA GLU A 12 35.93 6.18 24.45
C GLU A 12 37.09 7.02 25.01
N PHE A 13 37.51 8.07 24.29
CA PHE A 13 38.52 9.02 24.77
C PHE A 13 38.08 9.77 26.03
N LYS A 14 36.82 10.21 26.08
CA LYS A 14 36.25 10.91 27.23
C LYS A 14 36.20 9.99 28.46
N GLU A 15 35.68 8.78 28.30
CA GLU A 15 35.56 7.79 29.37
C GLU A 15 36.93 7.42 29.96
N ALA A 16 37.91 7.10 29.11
CA ALA A 16 39.27 6.75 29.55
C ALA A 16 39.94 7.88 30.34
N ARG A 17 39.65 9.13 29.99
CA ARG A 17 40.18 10.31 30.67
C ARG A 17 39.52 10.53 32.03
N GLU A 18 38.20 10.37 32.11
CA GLU A 18 37.45 10.43 33.37
C GLU A 18 37.97 9.37 34.36
N THR A 19 38.14 8.12 33.89
CA THR A 19 38.69 7.05 34.75
C THR A 19 40.08 7.39 35.27
N SER A 20 40.96 7.89 34.40
CA SER A 20 42.32 8.25 34.78
C SER A 20 42.41 9.45 35.73
N LEU A 21 41.41 10.34 35.69
CA LEU A 21 41.31 11.48 36.60
C LEU A 21 40.79 11.04 37.97
N ASP A 22 39.84 10.11 38.01
CA ASP A 22 39.35 9.51 39.24
C ASP A 22 40.45 8.73 39.97
N GLU A 23 41.25 7.96 39.24
CA GLU A 23 42.43 7.25 39.76
C GLU A 23 43.45 8.21 40.40
N LEU A 24 43.79 9.30 39.70
CA LEU A 24 44.71 10.31 40.24
C LEU A 24 44.13 11.02 41.47
N THR A 25 42.82 11.29 41.47
CA THR A 25 42.14 11.93 42.61
C THR A 25 42.18 11.03 43.85
N ALA A 26 41.94 9.72 43.66
CA ALA A 26 42.09 8.73 44.71
C ALA A 26 43.54 8.64 45.22
N GLN A 27 44.51 8.65 44.31
CA GLN A 27 45.94 8.58 44.66
C GLN A 27 46.41 9.80 45.46
N VAL A 28 45.99 11.02 45.08
CA VAL A 28 46.28 12.24 45.86
C VAL A 28 45.69 12.16 47.27
N LYS A 29 44.49 11.60 47.41
CA LYS A 29 43.85 11.41 48.72
C LYS A 29 44.69 10.48 49.61
N VAL A 30 45.14 9.35 49.06
CA VAL A 30 46.01 8.40 49.78
C VAL A 30 47.32 9.08 50.20
N TYR A 31 47.99 9.80 49.30
CA TYR A 31 49.24 10.51 49.64
C TYR A 31 49.07 11.59 50.70
N LYS A 32 47.93 12.30 50.71
CA LYS A 32 47.62 13.27 51.77
C LYS A 32 47.39 12.61 53.12
N GLU A 33 46.86 11.41 53.14
CA GLU A 33 46.65 10.64 54.36
C GLU A 33 47.97 10.05 54.89
N GLU A 34 48.81 9.51 54.00
CA GLU A 34 50.17 9.08 54.34
C GLU A 34 51.05 10.24 54.85
N LEU A 35 50.91 11.44 54.27
CA LEU A 35 51.60 12.63 54.76
C LEU A 35 51.24 12.97 56.20
N LYS A 36 49.95 12.88 56.57
CA LYS A 36 49.50 13.12 57.96
C LYS A 36 50.09 12.11 58.94
N ASN A 37 50.17 10.84 58.54
CA ASN A 37 50.77 9.80 59.37
C ASN A 37 52.27 10.09 59.60
N LEU A 38 53.00 10.45 58.54
CA LEU A 38 54.42 10.83 58.66
C LEU A 38 54.62 12.10 59.51
N GLU A 39 53.69 13.06 59.45
CA GLU A 39 53.70 14.24 60.32
C GLU A 39 53.45 13.87 61.79
N SER A 40 52.63 12.86 62.06
CA SER A 40 52.47 12.27 63.41
C SER A 40 53.75 11.59 63.88
N ASP A 41 54.35 10.71 63.06
CA ASP A 41 55.60 10.01 63.38
C ASP A 41 56.74 11.00 63.70
N ARG A 42 56.76 12.15 63.01
CA ARG A 42 57.72 13.23 63.26
C ARG A 42 57.49 13.92 64.62
N LEU A 43 56.23 14.11 65.03
CA LEU A 43 55.90 14.70 66.33
C LEU A 43 56.26 13.76 67.48
N ASP A 44 56.04 12.45 67.30
CA ASP A 44 56.43 11.43 68.27
C ASP A 44 57.96 11.35 68.40
N ALA A 45 58.70 11.34 67.29
CA ALA A 45 60.17 11.37 67.29
C ALA A 45 60.76 12.64 67.95
N LEU A 46 60.06 13.77 67.83
CA LEU A 46 60.44 15.04 68.48
C LEU A 46 60.22 14.97 70.00
N ALA A 47 59.13 14.33 70.45
CA ALA A 47 58.84 14.13 71.87
C ALA A 47 59.85 13.20 72.55
N ASP A 48 60.32 12.18 71.83
CA ASP A 48 61.30 11.19 72.31
C ASP A 48 62.77 11.62 72.13
N ALA A 49 63.02 12.79 71.52
CA ALA A 49 64.36 13.33 71.22
C ALA A 49 65.25 12.37 70.39
N ASP A 50 64.66 11.59 69.46
CA ASP A 50 65.39 10.71 68.54
C ASP A 50 65.73 11.44 67.23
N ASP A 51 66.92 12.06 67.19
CA ASP A 51 67.42 12.82 66.04
C ASP A 51 67.46 11.99 64.73
N LYS A 52 67.68 10.68 64.80
CA LYS A 52 67.74 9.82 63.61
C LYS A 52 66.36 9.50 63.07
N ALA A 53 65.39 9.25 63.95
CA ALA A 53 64.00 9.08 63.55
C ALA A 53 63.43 10.37 62.95
N LEU A 54 63.82 11.53 63.50
CA LEU A 54 63.41 12.84 63.03
C LEU A 54 63.92 13.14 61.61
N GLU A 55 65.21 12.91 61.35
CA GLU A 55 65.79 13.10 60.01
C GLU A 55 65.14 12.17 58.96
N LYS A 56 64.80 10.94 59.36
CA LYS A 56 64.11 9.97 58.50
C LYS A 56 62.68 10.41 58.18
N ALA A 57 61.94 10.89 59.18
CA ALA A 57 60.59 11.42 59.01
C ALA A 57 60.59 12.68 58.12
N ASP A 58 61.53 13.60 58.33
CA ASP A 58 61.68 14.81 57.50
C ASP A 58 61.96 14.49 56.02
N LYS A 59 62.86 13.53 55.75
CA LYS A 59 63.12 13.06 54.37
C LYS A 59 61.88 12.40 53.74
N ALA A 60 61.14 11.60 54.51
CA ALA A 60 59.92 10.95 54.03
C ALA A 60 58.81 11.96 53.73
N ILE A 61 58.62 12.96 54.60
CA ILE A 61 57.67 14.07 54.41
C ILE A 61 58.03 14.88 53.17
N ALA A 62 59.30 15.23 52.98
CA ALA A 62 59.74 15.98 51.80
C ALA A 62 59.51 15.17 50.50
N ALA A 63 59.79 13.87 50.52
CA ALA A 63 59.51 12.98 49.39
C ALA A 63 58.00 12.87 49.11
N MET A 64 57.18 12.79 50.16
CA MET A 64 55.72 12.70 50.01
C MET A 64 55.10 13.99 49.49
N LYS A 65 55.56 15.16 49.98
CA LYS A 65 55.13 16.48 49.48
C LYS A 65 55.42 16.63 47.98
N ARG A 66 56.59 16.17 47.50
CA ARG A 66 56.91 16.15 46.06
C ARG A 66 55.98 15.22 45.26
N LYS A 67 55.63 14.04 45.79
CA LYS A 67 54.68 13.13 45.13
C LYS A 67 53.29 13.76 45.00
N ILE A 68 52.82 14.44 46.05
CA ILE A 68 51.55 15.19 46.03
C ILE A 68 51.60 16.29 44.97
N GLU A 69 52.67 17.09 44.93
CA GLU A 69 52.82 18.19 43.97
C GLU A 69 52.80 17.70 42.52
N ILE A 70 53.53 16.62 42.21
CA ILE A 70 53.52 15.99 40.88
C ILE A 70 52.12 15.46 40.53
N ALA A 71 51.45 14.79 41.47
CA ALA A 71 50.12 14.23 41.23
C ALA A 71 49.05 15.33 41.06
N GLU A 72 49.10 16.41 41.85
CA GLU A 72 48.21 17.58 41.71
C GLU A 72 48.46 18.34 40.40
N TYR A 73 49.72 18.44 39.95
CA TYR A 73 50.06 18.99 38.64
C TYR A 73 49.46 18.14 37.51
N GLN A 74 49.61 16.81 37.58
CA GLN A 74 49.02 15.89 36.61
C GLN A 74 47.49 15.93 36.63
N GLN A 75 46.87 16.08 37.80
CA GLN A 75 45.43 16.21 37.95
C GLN A 75 44.91 17.49 37.27
N LYS A 76 45.57 18.64 37.51
CA LYS A 76 45.24 19.91 36.83
C LYS A 76 45.38 19.82 35.31
N HIS A 77 46.43 19.16 34.82
CA HIS A 77 46.63 18.95 33.38
C HIS A 77 45.61 18.01 32.75
N LYS A 78 45.12 17.00 33.49
CA LYS A 78 44.07 16.09 33.00
C LYS A 78 42.66 16.66 33.14
N GLN A 79 42.43 17.67 33.98
CA GLN A 79 41.16 18.40 34.04
C GLN A 79 40.91 19.29 32.82
N SER A 80 41.96 19.88 32.23
CA SER A 80 41.84 20.78 31.07
C SER A 80 41.92 20.02 29.75
N TYR A 81 40.85 20.07 28.94
CA TYR A 81 40.87 19.50 27.59
C TYR A 81 42.03 20.09 26.77
N ASP A 82 42.79 19.23 26.09
CA ASP A 82 43.76 19.68 25.10
C ASP A 82 42.97 20.24 23.91
N PRO A 83 43.05 21.56 23.63
CA PRO A 83 42.30 22.18 22.56
C PRO A 83 42.63 21.58 21.19
N GLN A 84 43.87 21.12 20.96
CA GLN A 84 44.29 20.58 19.67
C GLN A 84 43.68 19.20 19.41
N GLN A 85 43.69 18.32 20.42
CA GLN A 85 43.07 16.98 20.32
C GLN A 85 41.55 17.07 20.18
N SER A 86 40.93 17.99 20.93
CA SER A 86 39.48 18.20 20.88
C SER A 86 39.03 18.78 19.54
N ALA A 87 39.79 19.72 18.98
CA ALA A 87 39.51 20.31 17.67
C ALA A 87 39.60 19.27 16.54
N ALA A 88 40.62 18.40 16.56
CA ALA A 88 40.79 17.35 15.56
C ALA A 88 39.64 16.33 15.57
N LEU A 89 39.19 15.90 16.77
CA LEU A 89 38.05 14.99 16.90
C LEU A 89 36.73 15.66 16.47
N ALA A 90 36.52 16.93 16.83
CA ALA A 90 35.36 17.69 16.41
C ALA A 90 35.29 17.87 14.88
N GLU A 91 36.42 18.16 14.23
CA GLU A 91 36.48 18.29 12.78
C GLU A 91 36.19 16.96 12.07
N LYS A 92 36.73 15.86 12.61
CA LYS A 92 36.48 14.51 12.08
C LYS A 92 35.00 14.12 12.18
N ILE A 93 34.39 14.33 13.36
CA ILE A 93 32.95 14.11 13.59
C ILE A 93 32.13 14.96 12.60
N ARG A 94 32.48 16.25 12.44
CA ARG A 94 31.77 17.15 11.52
C ARG A 94 31.85 16.64 10.08
N LYS A 95 33.03 16.27 9.59
CA LYS A 95 33.19 15.77 8.22
C LYS A 95 32.39 14.48 7.98
N GLU A 96 32.46 13.53 8.90
CA GLU A 96 31.70 12.27 8.78
C GLU A 96 30.18 12.52 8.83
N ALA A 97 29.71 13.35 9.77
CA ALA A 97 28.30 13.72 9.87
C ALA A 97 27.79 14.42 8.60
N THR A 98 28.59 15.33 8.03
CA THR A 98 28.22 16.05 6.81
C THR A 98 28.08 15.07 5.64
N LYS A 99 29.05 14.16 5.48
CA LYS A 99 29.01 13.13 4.43
C LYS A 99 27.82 12.19 4.57
N GLU A 100 27.51 11.74 5.79
CA GLU A 100 26.37 10.86 6.02
C GLU A 100 25.03 11.59 5.80
N LEU A 101 24.92 12.85 6.24
CA LEU A 101 23.74 13.69 5.99
C LEU A 101 23.52 13.93 4.50
N GLU A 102 24.56 14.26 3.74
CA GLU A 102 24.48 14.43 2.29
C GLU A 102 24.04 13.13 1.59
N ALA A 103 24.58 11.99 1.99
CA ALA A 103 24.18 10.69 1.45
C ALA A 103 22.70 10.38 1.77
N LYS A 104 22.23 10.71 2.97
CA LYS A 104 20.83 10.56 3.38
C LYS A 104 19.90 11.50 2.63
N ARG A 105 20.29 12.77 2.43
CA ARG A 105 19.54 13.75 1.63
C ARG A 105 19.38 13.28 0.18
N LYS A 106 20.46 12.81 -0.46
CA LYS A 106 20.40 12.24 -1.82
C LYS A 106 19.46 11.04 -1.92
N LYS A 107 19.46 10.16 -0.91
CA LYS A 107 18.54 9.01 -0.87
C LYS A 107 17.09 9.47 -0.68
N ASP A 108 16.84 10.44 0.20
CA ASP A 108 15.50 11.00 0.43
C ASP A 108 14.95 11.64 -0.85
N GLU A 109 15.76 12.42 -1.56
CA GLU A 109 15.38 13.07 -2.82
C GLU A 109 15.06 12.05 -3.93
N ALA A 110 15.86 10.98 -4.05
CA ALA A 110 15.57 9.89 -4.98
C ALA A 110 14.25 9.17 -4.66
N ILE A 111 13.97 8.94 -3.37
CA ILE A 111 12.70 8.34 -2.92
C ILE A 111 11.52 9.27 -3.22
N ARG A 112 11.66 10.57 -2.95
CA ARG A 112 10.62 11.57 -3.27
C ARG A 112 10.31 11.58 -4.76
N GLN A 113 11.32 11.56 -5.62
CA GLN A 113 11.12 11.52 -7.06
C GLN A 113 10.39 10.24 -7.49
N ALA A 114 10.80 9.07 -6.97
CA ALA A 114 10.14 7.81 -7.27
C ALA A 114 8.64 7.80 -6.84
N ILE A 115 8.30 8.45 -5.72
CA ILE A 115 6.91 8.61 -5.27
C ILE A 115 6.14 9.51 -6.24
N LEU A 116 6.73 10.62 -6.70
CA LEU A 116 6.09 11.51 -7.67
C LEU A 116 5.83 10.80 -9.00
N ASP A 117 6.81 10.05 -9.50
CA ASP A 117 6.67 9.29 -10.75
C ASP A 117 5.58 8.21 -10.64
N ALA A 118 5.53 7.49 -9.51
CA ALA A 118 4.50 6.49 -9.25
C ALA A 118 3.09 7.12 -9.16
N LYS A 119 2.99 8.30 -8.52
CA LYS A 119 1.72 9.05 -8.45
C LYS A 119 1.26 9.49 -9.84
N GLN A 120 2.18 9.98 -10.68
CA GLN A 120 1.85 10.41 -12.03
C GLN A 120 1.39 9.23 -12.91
N ALA A 121 2.06 8.07 -12.80
CA ALA A 121 1.66 6.85 -13.49
C ALA A 121 0.26 6.37 -13.04
N TYR A 122 -0.01 6.40 -11.74
CA TYR A 122 -1.34 6.07 -11.21
C TYR A 122 -2.43 7.01 -11.75
N LEU A 123 -2.22 8.32 -11.70
CA LEU A 123 -3.18 9.31 -12.22
C LEU A 123 -3.45 9.13 -13.71
N THR A 124 -2.41 8.76 -14.49
CA THR A 124 -2.56 8.46 -15.92
C THR A 124 -3.47 7.24 -16.13
N LYS A 125 -3.29 6.17 -15.34
CA LYS A 125 -4.15 4.98 -15.41
C LYS A 125 -5.59 5.24 -14.97
N VAL A 126 -5.79 6.09 -13.97
CA VAL A 126 -7.14 6.53 -13.57
C VAL A 126 -7.81 7.31 -14.70
N ALA A 127 -7.08 8.20 -15.39
CA ALA A 127 -7.61 8.93 -16.53
C ALA A 127 -7.95 8.02 -17.72
N GLU A 128 -7.08 7.05 -18.05
CA GLU A 128 -7.36 6.04 -19.08
C GLU A 128 -8.62 5.23 -18.74
N HIS A 129 -8.80 4.81 -17.49
CA HIS A 129 -9.99 4.10 -17.05
C HIS A 129 -11.26 4.95 -17.19
N ALA A 130 -11.21 6.21 -16.76
CA ALA A 130 -12.35 7.12 -16.90
C ALA A 130 -12.76 7.31 -18.36
N ALA A 131 -11.77 7.47 -19.26
CA ALA A 131 -12.03 7.57 -20.70
C ALA A 131 -12.70 6.31 -21.25
N LEU A 132 -12.14 5.13 -20.96
CA LEU A 132 -12.71 3.85 -21.41
C LEU A 132 -14.12 3.60 -20.85
N ALA A 133 -14.39 3.98 -19.60
CA ALA A 133 -15.72 3.85 -19.02
C ALA A 133 -16.73 4.77 -19.72
N THR A 134 -16.32 5.99 -20.06
CA THR A 134 -17.15 6.91 -20.84
C THR A 134 -17.40 6.39 -22.25
N GLU A 135 -16.36 5.95 -22.96
CA GLU A 135 -16.46 5.36 -24.30
C GLU A 135 -17.38 4.14 -24.32
N SER A 136 -17.25 3.26 -23.33
CA SER A 136 -18.11 2.09 -23.18
C SER A 136 -19.58 2.48 -22.98
N ARG A 137 -19.86 3.46 -22.11
CA ARG A 137 -21.22 3.99 -21.94
C ARG A 137 -21.79 4.59 -23.21
N VAL A 138 -21.00 5.39 -23.93
CA VAL A 138 -21.41 6.01 -25.19
C VAL A 138 -21.72 4.92 -26.21
N LEU A 139 -20.85 3.93 -26.37
CA LEU A 139 -21.07 2.82 -27.29
C LEU A 139 -22.33 2.01 -26.93
N VAL A 140 -22.56 1.73 -25.65
CA VAL A 140 -23.79 1.08 -25.18
C VAL A 140 -25.02 1.91 -25.57
N SER A 141 -24.97 3.23 -25.35
CA SER A 141 -26.06 4.13 -25.71
C SER A 141 -26.31 4.15 -27.21
N GLU A 142 -25.26 4.32 -28.02
CA GLU A 142 -25.33 4.37 -29.49
C GLU A 142 -25.87 3.05 -30.06
N VAL A 143 -25.40 1.91 -29.56
CA VAL A 143 -25.89 0.60 -30.00
C VAL A 143 -27.35 0.42 -29.62
N ASN A 144 -27.76 0.76 -28.40
CA ASN A 144 -29.15 0.65 -27.98
C ASN A 144 -30.07 1.61 -28.78
N GLU A 145 -29.60 2.82 -29.07
CA GLU A 145 -30.31 3.77 -29.94
C GLU A 145 -30.46 3.23 -31.37
N ALA A 146 -29.44 2.56 -31.92
CA ALA A 146 -29.49 1.95 -33.24
C ALA A 146 -30.37 0.69 -33.30
N LEU A 147 -30.43 -0.09 -32.20
CA LEU A 147 -31.25 -1.29 -32.12
C LEU A 147 -32.75 -0.99 -31.94
N LYS A 148 -33.09 0.08 -31.21
CA LYS A 148 -34.48 0.42 -30.87
C LYS A 148 -35.44 0.55 -32.09
N PRO A 149 -35.06 1.16 -33.23
CA PRO A 149 -35.91 1.17 -34.43
C PRO A 149 -36.13 -0.23 -35.02
N LEU A 150 -35.13 -1.11 -34.96
CA LEU A 150 -35.23 -2.49 -35.45
C LEU A 150 -36.16 -3.32 -34.57
N GLU A 151 -36.04 -3.18 -33.25
CA GLU A 151 -36.98 -3.78 -32.28
C GLU A 151 -38.42 -3.35 -32.59
N LEU A 152 -38.65 -2.04 -32.71
CA LEU A 152 -39.97 -1.50 -32.99
C LEU A 152 -40.53 -2.00 -34.34
N SER A 153 -39.66 -2.18 -35.35
CA SER A 153 -40.07 -2.72 -36.65
C SER A 153 -40.53 -4.19 -36.54
N VAL A 154 -39.76 -5.03 -35.84
CA VAL A 154 -40.09 -6.46 -35.66
C VAL A 154 -41.32 -6.61 -34.76
N GLU A 155 -41.48 -5.77 -33.74
CA GLU A 155 -42.69 -5.74 -32.90
C GLU A 155 -43.94 -5.40 -33.72
N ARG A 156 -43.88 -4.36 -34.55
CA ARG A 156 -44.99 -3.98 -35.45
C ARG A 156 -45.34 -5.10 -36.44
N GLU A 157 -44.34 -5.80 -36.96
CA GLU A 157 -44.57 -6.93 -37.86
C GLU A 157 -45.22 -8.11 -37.12
N ALA A 158 -44.76 -8.42 -35.91
CA ALA A 158 -45.38 -9.44 -35.05
C ALA A 158 -46.83 -9.08 -34.68
N GLU A 159 -47.12 -7.80 -34.42
CA GLU A 159 -48.48 -7.29 -34.20
C GLU A 159 -49.35 -7.43 -35.45
N SER A 160 -48.82 -7.12 -36.64
CA SER A 160 -49.53 -7.32 -37.91
C SER A 160 -49.95 -8.77 -38.12
N TYR A 161 -49.04 -9.73 -37.90
CA TYR A 161 -49.37 -11.16 -37.97
C TYR A 161 -50.36 -11.60 -36.88
N ALA A 162 -50.27 -11.03 -35.68
CA ALA A 162 -51.24 -11.29 -34.62
C ALA A 162 -52.65 -10.80 -34.98
N GLU A 163 -52.76 -9.60 -35.58
CA GLU A 163 -54.03 -9.05 -36.08
C GLU A 163 -54.58 -9.88 -37.26
N GLN A 164 -53.74 -10.32 -38.19
CA GLN A 164 -54.15 -11.26 -39.24
C GLN A 164 -54.74 -12.54 -38.64
N GLY A 165 -54.10 -13.09 -37.59
CA GLY A 165 -54.62 -14.24 -36.84
C GLY A 165 -56.00 -13.97 -36.22
N ARG A 166 -56.23 -12.79 -35.65
CA ARG A 166 -57.52 -12.37 -35.09
C ARG A 166 -58.60 -12.20 -36.16
N LEU A 167 -58.26 -11.63 -37.31
CA LEU A 167 -59.17 -11.47 -38.44
C LEU A 167 -59.57 -12.83 -39.02
N ILE A 168 -58.62 -13.76 -39.14
CA ILE A 168 -58.89 -15.14 -39.57
C ILE A 168 -59.78 -15.85 -38.54
N ASP A 169 -59.51 -15.66 -37.24
CA ASP A 169 -60.35 -16.22 -36.16
C ASP A 169 -61.79 -15.73 -36.22
N ARG A 170 -61.99 -14.42 -36.43
CA ARG A 170 -63.31 -13.85 -36.67
C ARG A 170 -63.96 -14.46 -37.91
N ARG A 171 -63.20 -14.68 -38.98
CA ARG A 171 -63.72 -15.27 -40.21
C ARG A 171 -64.14 -16.73 -40.02
N ILE A 172 -63.38 -17.49 -39.23
CA ILE A 172 -63.74 -18.84 -38.80
C ILE A 172 -65.04 -18.80 -37.99
N TYR A 173 -65.17 -17.88 -37.04
CA TYR A 173 -66.38 -17.71 -36.25
C TYR A 173 -67.61 -17.37 -37.12
N GLU A 174 -67.45 -16.45 -38.08
CA GLU A 174 -68.52 -16.07 -39.03
C GLU A 174 -68.94 -17.21 -39.97
N LEU A 175 -68.02 -18.13 -40.29
CA LEU A 175 -68.27 -19.31 -41.13
C LEU A 175 -68.68 -20.55 -40.32
N SER A 176 -68.56 -20.51 -38.99
CA SER A 176 -68.96 -21.61 -38.12
C SER A 176 -70.50 -21.64 -38.03
N PRO A 177 -71.18 -22.77 -38.28
CA PRO A 177 -72.63 -22.81 -38.26
C PRO A 177 -73.14 -22.60 -36.84
N SER A 178 -74.17 -21.76 -36.70
CA SER A 178 -74.88 -21.57 -35.43
C SER A 178 -75.92 -22.68 -35.18
N ALA A 179 -76.37 -23.38 -36.22
CA ALA A 179 -77.13 -24.64 -36.16
C ALA A 179 -77.37 -25.15 -37.61
N GLY A 180 -76.62 -26.14 -38.08
CA GLY A 180 -76.85 -26.74 -39.41
C GLY A 180 -75.65 -27.53 -39.96
N PHE A 181 -75.92 -28.44 -40.90
CA PHE A 181 -74.92 -29.23 -41.63
C PHE A 181 -74.00 -28.32 -42.46
N ILE A 182 -72.68 -28.54 -42.33
CA ILE A 182 -71.63 -27.90 -43.14
C ILE A 182 -71.47 -28.69 -44.43
N SER A 183 -71.31 -28.01 -45.57
CA SER A 183 -70.93 -28.69 -46.82
C SER A 183 -69.43 -29.03 -46.86
N ASP A 184 -69.03 -30.10 -47.55
CA ASP A 184 -67.61 -30.50 -47.68
C ASP A 184 -66.70 -29.36 -48.16
N ALA A 185 -67.22 -28.44 -49.00
CA ALA A 185 -66.48 -27.27 -49.48
C ALA A 185 -66.29 -26.19 -48.41
N GLU A 186 -67.25 -26.03 -47.50
CA GLU A 186 -67.14 -25.13 -46.34
C GLU A 186 -66.23 -25.71 -45.26
N GLU A 187 -66.24 -27.03 -45.09
CA GLU A 187 -65.32 -27.74 -44.19
C GLU A 187 -63.86 -27.59 -44.64
N ALA A 188 -63.58 -27.83 -45.94
CA ALA A 188 -62.25 -27.61 -46.51
C ALA A 188 -61.77 -26.16 -46.36
N ARG A 189 -62.69 -25.19 -46.47
CA ARG A 189 -62.39 -23.77 -46.30
C ARG A 189 -62.11 -23.40 -44.84
N LEU A 190 -62.82 -24.00 -43.89
CA LEU A 190 -62.57 -23.84 -42.46
C LEU A 190 -61.20 -24.42 -42.08
N GLU A 191 -60.84 -25.59 -42.59
CA GLU A 191 -59.54 -26.22 -42.35
C GLU A 191 -58.37 -25.36 -42.88
N GLU A 192 -58.53 -24.78 -44.08
CA GLU A 192 -57.55 -23.84 -44.64
C GLU A 192 -57.39 -22.59 -43.74
N LEU A 193 -58.49 -22.04 -43.23
CA LEU A 193 -58.45 -20.88 -42.33
C LEU A 193 -57.80 -21.22 -40.97
N TRP A 194 -58.08 -22.40 -40.40
CA TRP A 194 -57.42 -22.87 -39.18
C TRP A 194 -55.91 -23.00 -39.35
N THR A 195 -55.48 -23.53 -40.50
CA THR A 195 -54.05 -23.64 -40.85
C THR A 195 -53.39 -22.27 -40.94
N LYS A 196 -54.01 -21.34 -41.69
CA LYS A 196 -53.51 -19.95 -41.82
C LYS A 196 -53.47 -19.20 -40.49
N LYS A 197 -54.46 -19.40 -39.61
CA LYS A 197 -54.44 -18.87 -38.23
C LYS A 197 -53.25 -19.41 -37.44
N GLY A 198 -53.03 -20.72 -37.50
CA GLY A 198 -51.91 -21.38 -36.82
C GLY A 198 -50.54 -20.91 -37.34
N GLU A 199 -50.41 -20.63 -38.64
CA GLU A 199 -49.21 -20.04 -39.23
C GLU A 199 -48.99 -18.60 -38.77
N ALA A 200 -50.00 -17.74 -38.83
CA ALA A 200 -49.91 -16.35 -38.40
C ALA A 200 -49.49 -16.22 -36.91
N VAL A 201 -50.10 -17.02 -36.04
CA VAL A 201 -49.75 -17.05 -34.60
C VAL A 201 -48.33 -17.56 -34.36
N ARG A 202 -47.91 -18.62 -35.06
CA ARG A 202 -46.54 -19.16 -34.94
C ARG A 202 -45.50 -18.16 -35.43
N THR A 203 -45.76 -17.46 -36.53
CA THR A 203 -44.87 -16.43 -37.07
C THR A 203 -44.75 -15.25 -36.12
N ALA A 204 -45.87 -14.75 -35.57
CA ALA A 204 -45.86 -13.70 -34.56
C ALA A 204 -45.05 -14.10 -33.29
N ALA A 205 -45.20 -15.34 -32.84
CA ALA A 205 -44.44 -15.86 -31.69
C ALA A 205 -42.92 -15.94 -31.98
N LYS A 206 -42.54 -16.45 -33.15
CA LYS A 206 -41.14 -16.52 -33.60
C LYS A 206 -40.49 -15.13 -33.69
N LEU A 207 -41.18 -14.15 -34.27
CA LEU A 207 -40.70 -12.78 -34.36
C LEU A 207 -40.46 -12.18 -32.97
N ARG A 208 -41.39 -12.38 -32.02
CA ARG A 208 -41.22 -11.92 -30.63
C ARG A 208 -40.07 -12.61 -29.89
N GLU A 209 -39.82 -13.89 -30.16
CA GLU A 209 -38.67 -14.59 -29.60
C GLU A 209 -37.34 -14.06 -30.15
N GLN A 210 -37.30 -13.62 -31.40
CA GLN A 210 -36.11 -13.00 -32.02
C GLN A 210 -35.80 -11.60 -31.46
N VAL A 211 -36.77 -10.90 -30.89
CA VAL A 211 -36.57 -9.58 -30.25
C VAL A 211 -36.00 -9.70 -28.82
N LYS A 212 -36.26 -10.80 -28.10
CA LYS A 212 -35.72 -11.03 -26.73
C LYS A 212 -34.18 -10.86 -26.61
N PRO A 213 -33.34 -11.38 -27.52
CA PRO A 213 -31.90 -11.15 -27.45
C PRO A 213 -31.48 -9.71 -27.77
N ILE A 214 -32.32 -8.93 -28.47
CA ILE A 214 -32.06 -7.51 -28.77
C ILE A 214 -32.39 -6.65 -27.53
N LEU A 215 -33.50 -6.97 -26.84
CA LEU A 215 -33.92 -6.35 -25.58
C LEU A 215 -32.91 -6.56 -24.44
N ASN A 216 -32.12 -7.63 -24.50
CA ASN A 216 -30.95 -7.84 -23.66
C ASN A 216 -29.76 -7.04 -24.22
N GLY A 217 -29.95 -5.73 -24.43
CA GLY A 217 -28.96 -4.81 -24.99
C GLY A 217 -27.61 -4.88 -24.29
N ILE A 218 -26.58 -4.24 -24.88
CA ILE A 218 -25.23 -4.32 -24.34
C ILE A 218 -25.24 -3.89 -22.87
N ARG A 219 -24.88 -4.86 -22.05
CA ARG A 219 -24.99 -4.86 -20.59
C ARG A 219 -24.07 -3.82 -19.96
N GLU A 220 -24.62 -2.91 -19.15
CA GLU A 220 -23.82 -1.88 -18.48
C GLU A 220 -22.86 -2.49 -17.44
N LEU A 221 -21.58 -2.17 -17.57
CA LEU A 221 -20.57 -2.46 -16.56
C LEU A 221 -20.68 -1.44 -15.41
N LYS A 222 -20.92 -1.91 -14.18
CA LYS A 222 -20.94 -1.06 -12.99
C LYS A 222 -19.63 -1.16 -12.22
N GLU A 223 -19.18 -0.02 -11.72
CA GLU A 223 -18.02 0.08 -10.86
C GLU A 223 -18.31 -0.58 -9.51
N HIS A 224 -17.53 -1.58 -9.14
CA HIS A 224 -17.59 -2.20 -7.82
C HIS A 224 -16.33 -1.86 -7.02
N SER A 225 -16.49 -1.23 -5.86
CA SER A 225 -15.44 -1.13 -4.86
C SER A 225 -15.60 -2.27 -3.86
N LEU A 226 -14.63 -3.18 -3.74
CA LEU A 226 -14.55 -4.07 -2.59
C LEU A 226 -14.24 -3.19 -1.36
N SER A 227 -15.05 -3.31 -0.31
CA SER A 227 -14.84 -2.59 0.95
C SER A 227 -13.51 -3.01 1.58
N GLY A 228 -12.45 -2.26 1.29
CA GLY A 228 -11.08 -2.54 1.76
C GLY A 228 -10.06 -2.48 0.63
N ALA A 229 -9.62 -1.26 0.29
CA ALA A 229 -8.37 -0.95 -0.43
C ALA A 229 -8.08 -1.72 -1.76
N GLY A 230 -9.11 -2.22 -2.45
CA GLY A 230 -8.97 -2.77 -3.80
C GLY A 230 -9.27 -1.71 -4.86
N ASN A 231 -8.50 -1.69 -5.96
CA ASN A 231 -8.84 -0.88 -7.13
C ASN A 231 -10.25 -1.26 -7.62
N PRO A 232 -11.09 -0.28 -8.00
CA PRO A 232 -12.38 -0.57 -8.58
C PRO A 232 -12.19 -1.40 -9.86
N TYR A 233 -12.98 -2.46 -9.99
CA TYR A 233 -13.05 -3.24 -11.22
C TYR A 233 -14.51 -3.37 -11.65
N LEU A 234 -14.71 -3.42 -12.96
CA LEU A 234 -16.02 -3.41 -13.58
C LEU A 234 -16.60 -4.84 -13.59
N ILE A 235 -17.77 -5.02 -12.98
CA ILE A 235 -18.52 -6.29 -12.98
C ILE A 235 -19.96 -5.99 -13.41
N HIS A 236 -20.59 -6.91 -14.15
CA HIS A 236 -21.99 -6.80 -14.53
C HIS A 236 -22.94 -6.91 -13.32
N SER A 237 -24.07 -6.18 -13.31
CA SER A 237 -25.01 -6.20 -12.17
C SER A 237 -25.70 -7.54 -11.94
N ASP A 238 -25.94 -8.34 -12.99
CA ASP A 238 -26.48 -9.69 -12.81
C ASP A 238 -25.46 -10.63 -12.18
N ASP A 239 -24.18 -10.47 -12.52
CA ASP A 239 -23.11 -11.26 -11.90
C ASP A 239 -22.94 -10.86 -10.43
N GLN A 240 -23.16 -9.58 -10.10
CA GLN A 240 -23.24 -9.09 -8.72
C GLN A 240 -24.44 -9.71 -7.98
N HIS A 241 -25.61 -9.76 -8.60
CA HIS A 241 -26.83 -10.31 -8.00
C HIS A 241 -26.75 -11.83 -7.84
N ASN A 242 -26.20 -12.54 -8.82
CA ASN A 242 -25.97 -13.98 -8.79
C ASN A 242 -24.89 -14.35 -7.76
N ALA A 243 -23.82 -13.56 -7.66
CA ALA A 243 -22.82 -13.73 -6.60
C ALA A 243 -23.39 -13.47 -5.21
N MET A 244 -24.24 -12.45 -5.04
CA MET A 244 -24.93 -12.16 -3.78
C MET A 244 -25.90 -13.29 -3.38
N LYS A 245 -26.50 -13.98 -4.35
CA LYS A 245 -27.37 -15.14 -4.14
C LYS A 245 -26.64 -16.48 -4.03
N GLY A 246 -25.31 -16.51 -4.20
CA GLY A 246 -24.52 -17.75 -4.19
C GLY A 246 -24.67 -18.60 -5.45
N GLU A 247 -25.27 -18.08 -6.52
CA GLU A 247 -25.53 -18.75 -7.79
C GLU A 247 -24.46 -18.42 -8.84
N VAL A 248 -23.19 -18.38 -8.44
CA VAL A 248 -22.08 -18.12 -9.38
C VAL A 248 -21.88 -19.34 -10.27
N LYS A 249 -22.44 -19.32 -11.48
CA LYS A 249 -21.96 -20.21 -12.54
C LYS A 249 -20.58 -19.73 -12.97
N ALA A 250 -19.64 -20.66 -13.09
CA ALA A 250 -18.31 -20.37 -13.60
C ALA A 250 -18.43 -19.65 -14.95
N PRO A 251 -17.63 -18.61 -15.21
CA PRO A 251 -17.70 -17.90 -16.47
C PRO A 251 -17.44 -18.91 -17.59
N GLU A 252 -18.40 -19.04 -18.51
CA GLU A 252 -18.13 -19.69 -19.79
C GLU A 252 -16.92 -18.97 -20.38
N GLN A 253 -15.82 -19.70 -20.52
CA GLN A 253 -14.60 -19.19 -21.10
C GLN A 253 -14.91 -18.76 -22.53
N ALA A 254 -15.15 -17.46 -22.72
CA ALA A 254 -14.91 -16.84 -24.01
C ALA A 254 -13.45 -17.12 -24.35
N SER A 255 -13.25 -17.93 -25.38
CA SER A 255 -11.97 -18.35 -25.92
C SER A 255 -11.18 -17.14 -26.44
N GLY A 256 -10.55 -16.42 -25.52
CA GLY A 256 -9.72 -15.27 -25.82
C GLY A 256 -8.86 -14.98 -24.60
N GLY A 257 -7.67 -15.58 -24.56
CA GLY A 257 -6.73 -15.46 -23.45
C GLY A 257 -6.32 -14.01 -23.19
N SER A 258 -6.96 -13.37 -22.22
CA SER A 258 -6.53 -12.08 -21.68
C SER A 258 -5.25 -12.27 -20.87
N ALA A 259 -4.17 -11.61 -21.29
CA ALA A 259 -2.85 -11.62 -20.65
C ALA A 259 -2.87 -11.14 -19.18
N PHE A 260 -3.95 -10.45 -18.76
CA PHE A 260 -4.12 -9.97 -17.41
C PHE A 260 -4.29 -11.10 -16.37
N GLY A 261 -4.98 -12.19 -16.73
CA GLY A 261 -5.22 -13.34 -15.84
C GLY A 261 -4.00 -14.25 -15.64
N ALA A 262 -2.99 -14.13 -16.51
CA ALA A 262 -1.74 -14.87 -16.41
C ALA A 262 -0.72 -14.14 -15.50
N ASP A 263 -0.72 -12.81 -15.50
CA ASP A 263 0.27 -12.01 -14.77
C ASP A 263 0.01 -11.98 -13.26
N MET A 264 -1.27 -12.01 -12.84
CA MET A 264 -1.66 -12.13 -11.43
C MET A 264 -1.24 -13.45 -10.79
N ARG A 265 -1.16 -14.55 -11.56
CA ARG A 265 -0.73 -15.86 -11.05
C ARG A 265 0.78 -15.98 -10.83
N LYS A 266 1.59 -15.12 -11.46
CA LYS A 266 3.05 -15.11 -11.30
C LYS A 266 3.52 -14.30 -10.09
N ARG A 267 2.71 -13.37 -9.57
CA ARG A 267 3.09 -12.53 -8.43
C ARG A 267 2.65 -13.09 -7.06
N GLY A 268 1.96 -14.23 -7.05
CA GLY A 268 1.48 -14.90 -5.83
C GLY A 268 2.27 -16.16 -5.44
N LYS A 269 3.51 -16.32 -5.91
CA LYS A 269 4.44 -17.37 -5.45
C LYS A 269 5.76 -16.76 -5.03
#